data_AF-A0A644VX13-F1
#
_entry.id   AF-A0A644VX13-F1
#
_cell.length_a   1.000
_cell.length_b   1.000
_cell.length_c   1.000
_cell.angle_alpha   90.00
_cell.angle_beta   90.00
_cell.angle_gamma   90.00
#
_symmetry.space_group_name_H-M   'P 1'
#
loop_
_entity.id
_entity.type
_entity.pdbx_description
1 polymer ?
#
loop_
_entity_poly.entity_id
_entity_poly.type
_entity_poly.pdbx_seq_one_letter_code
_entity_poly.pdbx_strand_id
1 'polypeptide(L)'
;MIQERVVMKAAVLILIVVSLMMPLGAKAPTANDVTVAIAAITDSAICAVAAFLNSPSLELPGAMLHFRSDESLPNLLTFQNSDIGTYLPVFMTTRQPNPSFFASLLNTARGPLNDIAIQYLTVHGWEVGHAVLKGAMVTQWGEGASLAGLMAGVVTSGKIPEITVVADVTVQGRRVSTPVRVEGTFMLHSDDEGYFAVKPLAMKINGEEKGV
;
A
#
# COMPACT_ATOMS: atom_id res chain seq x y z
N MET A 1 -28.52 41.93 39.07
CA MET A 1 -29.07 40.55 39.14
C MET A 1 -29.59 39.97 37.81
N ILE A 2 -30.46 40.65 37.03
CA ILE A 2 -30.93 40.12 35.73
C ILE A 2 -29.84 40.21 34.64
N GLN A 3 -29.12 41.33 34.62
CA GLN A 3 -28.07 41.60 33.62
C GLN A 3 -26.87 40.65 33.74
N GLU A 4 -26.45 40.30 34.96
CA GLU A 4 -25.39 39.31 35.22
C GLU A 4 -25.75 37.90 34.75
N ARG A 5 -27.02 37.49 34.90
CA ARG A 5 -27.48 36.17 34.41
C ARG A 5 -27.45 36.08 32.88
N VAL A 6 -27.72 37.18 32.18
CA VAL A 6 -27.66 37.22 30.71
C VAL A 6 -26.21 37.17 30.24
N VAL A 7 -25.31 37.92 30.87
CA VAL A 7 -23.87 37.92 30.56
C VAL A 7 -23.25 36.54 30.83
N MET A 8 -23.61 35.88 31.93
CA MET A 8 -23.11 34.54 32.26
C MET A 8 -23.59 33.47 31.27
N LYS A 9 -24.85 33.55 30.82
CA LYS A 9 -25.37 32.65 29.77
C LYS A 9 -24.69 32.86 28.43
N ALA A 10 -24.45 34.11 28.04
CA ALA A 10 -23.74 34.44 26.82
C ALA A 10 -22.28 33.96 26.87
N ALA A 11 -21.60 34.14 28.00
CA ALA A 11 -20.22 33.67 28.20
C ALA A 11 -20.10 32.14 28.11
N VAL A 12 -21.03 31.40 28.71
CA VAL A 12 -21.08 29.92 28.62
C VAL A 12 -21.34 29.45 27.19
N LEU A 13 -22.24 30.13 26.46
CA LEU A 13 -22.56 29.78 25.08
C LEU A 13 -21.34 30.00 24.16
N ILE A 14 -20.64 31.13 24.34
CA ILE A 14 -19.40 31.44 23.61
C ILE A 14 -18.33 30.41 23.91
N LEU A 15 -18.17 30.00 25.18
CA LEU A 15 -17.17 28.99 25.56
C LEU A 15 -17.43 27.63 24.90
N ILE A 16 -18.70 27.21 24.81
CA ILE A 16 -19.10 25.95 24.15
C ILE A 16 -18.87 26.04 22.64
N VAL A 17 -19.23 27.17 22.01
CA VAL A 17 -18.99 27.38 20.58
C VAL A 17 -17.48 27.42 20.28
N VAL A 18 -16.68 28.06 21.12
CA VAL A 18 -15.22 28.11 21.00
C VAL A 18 -14.59 26.72 21.24
N SER A 19 -15.12 25.91 22.17
CA SER A 19 -14.63 24.53 22.36
C SER A 19 -15.04 23.60 21.22
N LEU A 20 -16.21 23.82 20.61
CA LEU A 20 -16.65 23.12 19.39
C LEU A 20 -15.88 23.58 18.14
N MET A 21 -15.27 24.76 18.18
CA MET A 21 -14.42 25.32 17.13
C MET A 21 -12.93 25.12 17.35
N MET A 22 -12.52 24.48 18.46
CA MET A 22 -11.17 23.93 18.52
C MET A 22 -11.06 22.93 17.38
N PRO A 23 -10.10 23.08 16.45
CA PRO A 23 -9.87 22.04 15.48
C PRO A 23 -9.55 20.81 16.32
N LEU A 24 -10.36 19.75 16.15
CA LEU A 24 -9.92 18.40 16.39
C LEU A 24 -8.72 18.21 15.46
N GLY A 25 -7.56 18.75 15.85
CA GLY A 25 -6.32 18.59 15.15
C GLY A 25 -6.16 17.09 15.04
N ALA A 26 -6.23 16.56 13.82
CA ALA A 26 -6.04 15.15 13.58
C ALA A 26 -4.76 14.77 14.31
N LYS A 27 -4.89 13.87 15.29
CA LYS A 27 -3.77 13.44 16.12
C LYS A 27 -2.61 13.09 15.18
N ALA A 28 -1.44 13.69 15.41
CA ALA A 28 -0.28 13.41 14.59
C ALA A 28 0.03 11.90 14.65
N PRO A 29 0.35 11.26 13.51
CA PRO A 29 0.63 9.84 13.48
C PRO A 29 1.89 9.53 14.27
N THR A 30 1.83 8.47 15.08
CA THR A 30 3.00 7.98 15.82
C THR A 30 3.98 7.30 14.85
N ALA A 31 5.24 7.13 15.26
CA ALA A 31 6.21 6.38 14.46
C ALA A 31 5.73 4.96 14.12
N ASN A 32 5.05 4.31 15.07
CA ASN A 32 4.44 2.99 14.84
C ASN A 32 3.31 3.06 13.78
N ASP A 33 2.45 4.08 13.82
CA ASP A 33 1.39 4.25 12.82
C ASP A 33 1.98 4.37 11.41
N VAL A 34 3.08 5.12 11.27
CA VAL A 34 3.78 5.28 9.99
C VAL A 34 4.39 3.96 9.52
N THR A 35 5.08 3.23 10.40
CA THR A 35 5.64 1.91 10.06
C THR A 35 4.57 0.93 9.62
N VAL A 36 3.44 0.86 10.34
CA VAL A 36 2.30 0.01 9.98
C VAL A 36 1.72 0.42 8.63
N ALA A 37 1.58 1.72 8.35
CA ALA A 37 1.07 2.21 7.08
C ALA A 37 1.99 1.85 5.90
N ILE A 38 3.30 2.06 6.05
CA ILE A 38 4.29 1.70 5.02
C ILE A 38 4.30 0.19 4.77
N ALA A 39 4.27 -0.62 5.83
CA ALA A 39 4.19 -2.07 5.71
C ALA A 39 2.91 -2.51 4.98
N ALA A 40 1.75 -1.95 5.37
CA ALA A 40 0.47 -2.25 4.72
C ALA A 40 0.47 -1.90 3.22
N ILE A 41 1.01 -0.73 2.84
CA ILE A 41 1.12 -0.30 1.44
C ILE A 41 2.04 -1.26 0.66
N THR A 42 3.21 -1.56 1.21
CA THR A 42 4.21 -2.42 0.56
C THR A 42 3.67 -3.83 0.36
N ASP A 43 3.13 -4.44 1.41
CA ASP A 43 2.56 -5.78 1.36
C ASP A 43 1.38 -5.84 0.38
N SER A 44 0.49 -4.83 0.39
CA SER A 44 -0.66 -4.80 -0.51
C SER A 44 -0.24 -4.70 -1.97
N ALA A 45 0.82 -3.93 -2.27
CA ALA A 45 1.38 -3.83 -3.60
C ALA A 45 2.00 -5.17 -4.06
N ILE A 46 2.77 -5.83 -3.20
CA ILE A 46 3.34 -7.17 -3.48
C ILE A 46 2.21 -8.18 -3.75
N CYS A 47 1.17 -8.19 -2.90
CA CYS A 47 0.01 -9.03 -3.09
C CYS A 47 -0.70 -8.74 -4.41
N ALA A 48 -0.93 -7.47 -4.78
CA ALA A 48 -1.59 -7.12 -6.03
C ALA A 48 -0.82 -7.64 -7.26
N VAL A 49 0.51 -7.53 -7.25
CA VAL A 49 1.36 -8.06 -8.32
C VAL A 49 1.32 -9.59 -8.35
N ALA A 50 1.44 -10.25 -7.19
CA ALA A 50 1.37 -11.70 -7.10
C ALA A 50 0.02 -12.25 -7.58
N ALA A 51 -1.08 -11.59 -7.20
CA ALA A 51 -2.43 -11.93 -7.62
C ALA A 51 -2.60 -11.79 -9.15
N PHE A 52 -2.05 -10.73 -9.75
CA PHE A 52 -2.06 -10.53 -11.21
C PHE A 52 -1.24 -11.59 -11.95
N LEU A 53 -0.05 -11.93 -11.45
CA LEU A 53 0.83 -12.92 -12.08
C LEU A 53 0.40 -14.38 -11.82
N ASN A 54 -0.55 -14.61 -10.91
CA ASN A 54 -1.11 -15.93 -10.69
C ASN A 54 -1.86 -16.43 -11.93
N SER A 55 -1.85 -17.73 -12.15
CA SER A 55 -2.59 -18.37 -13.26
C SER A 55 -3.61 -19.39 -12.73
N PRO A 56 -4.92 -19.10 -12.80
CA PRO A 56 -5.55 -17.85 -13.27
C PRO A 56 -5.36 -16.68 -12.29
N SER A 57 -5.45 -15.43 -12.77
CA SER A 57 -5.28 -14.25 -11.91
C SER A 57 -6.26 -14.24 -10.74
N LEU A 58 -5.80 -13.78 -9.57
CA LEU A 58 -6.64 -13.63 -8.38
C LEU A 58 -7.19 -12.21 -8.29
N GLU A 59 -8.44 -12.08 -7.86
CA GLU A 59 -9.03 -10.79 -7.53
C GLU A 59 -8.84 -10.49 -6.05
N LEU A 60 -8.14 -9.39 -5.75
CA LEU A 60 -7.99 -8.90 -4.38
C LEU A 60 -9.08 -7.88 -4.07
N PRO A 61 -9.85 -8.06 -2.98
CA PRO A 61 -10.91 -7.13 -2.61
C PRO A 61 -10.40 -5.69 -2.49
N GLY A 62 -10.96 -4.79 -3.29
CA GLY A 62 -10.64 -3.36 -3.25
C GLY A 62 -9.28 -2.97 -3.85
N ALA A 63 -8.49 -3.89 -4.41
CA ALA A 63 -7.25 -3.55 -5.13
C ALA A 63 -7.37 -3.90 -6.62
N MET A 64 -6.94 -2.98 -7.48
CA MET A 64 -7.05 -3.14 -8.93
C MET A 64 -5.83 -2.57 -9.64
N LEU A 65 -5.23 -3.39 -10.50
CA LEU A 65 -4.15 -3.00 -11.41
C LEU A 65 -4.75 -2.56 -12.76
N HIS A 66 -4.31 -1.41 -13.23
CA HIS A 66 -4.73 -0.82 -14.49
C HIS A 66 -3.56 -0.76 -15.47
N PHE A 67 -3.87 -1.06 -16.72
CA PHE A 67 -2.95 -1.06 -17.84
C PHE A 67 -3.40 0.01 -18.83
N ARG A 68 -2.45 0.70 -19.45
CA ARG A 68 -2.79 1.58 -20.58
C ARG A 68 -3.02 0.73 -21.82
N SER A 69 -3.74 1.29 -22.77
CA SER A 69 -3.89 0.68 -24.10
C SER A 69 -2.51 0.41 -24.69
N ASP A 70 -2.30 -0.82 -25.14
CA ASP A 70 -1.06 -1.32 -25.77
C ASP A 70 0.18 -1.44 -24.85
N GLU A 71 0.03 -1.29 -23.53
CA GLU A 71 1.12 -1.52 -22.56
C GLU A 71 0.99 -2.89 -21.87
N SER A 72 2.11 -3.61 -21.76
CA SER A 72 2.17 -4.90 -21.05
C SER A 72 2.42 -4.75 -19.54
N LEU A 73 2.80 -3.57 -19.09
CA LEU A 73 3.16 -3.28 -17.70
C LEU A 73 2.03 -2.50 -17.01
N PRO A 74 1.71 -2.81 -15.75
CA PRO A 74 0.69 -2.07 -15.02
C PRO A 74 1.19 -0.65 -14.77
N ASN A 75 0.39 0.35 -15.10
CA ASN A 75 0.71 1.76 -14.90
C ASN A 75 0.21 2.29 -13.54
N LEU A 76 -0.88 1.71 -13.04
CA LEU A 76 -1.61 2.24 -11.90
C LEU A 76 -2.16 1.10 -11.04
N LEU A 77 -1.90 1.14 -9.75
CA LEU A 77 -2.54 0.32 -8.74
C LEU A 77 -3.46 1.22 -7.91
N THR A 78 -4.75 0.92 -7.88
CA THR A 78 -5.72 1.65 -7.06
C THR A 78 -6.21 0.81 -5.89
N PHE A 79 -6.34 1.44 -4.73
CA PHE A 79 -6.98 0.89 -3.54
C PHE A 79 -8.30 1.61 -3.26
N GLN A 80 -9.39 0.86 -3.19
CA GLN A 80 -10.74 1.32 -2.91
C GLN A 80 -11.26 0.66 -1.64
N ASN A 81 -10.90 1.21 -0.48
CA ASN A 81 -11.18 0.61 0.83
C ASN A 81 -10.69 -0.84 0.91
N SER A 82 -9.48 -1.05 0.41
CA SER A 82 -8.86 -2.35 0.31
C SER A 82 -8.34 -2.80 1.66
N ASP A 83 -8.90 -3.85 2.23
CA ASP A 83 -8.48 -4.38 3.53
C ASP A 83 -7.47 -5.52 3.34
N ILE A 84 -6.21 -5.27 3.70
CA ILE A 84 -5.13 -6.25 3.56
C ILE A 84 -5.39 -7.53 4.36
N GLY A 85 -6.17 -7.45 5.45
CA GLY A 85 -6.55 -8.61 6.26
C GLY A 85 -7.43 -9.62 5.52
N THR A 86 -7.99 -9.25 4.36
CA THR A 86 -8.82 -10.12 3.52
C THR A 86 -8.03 -10.91 2.47
N TYR A 87 -6.74 -10.61 2.28
CA TYR A 87 -5.96 -11.16 1.17
C TYR A 87 -5.47 -12.59 1.42
N LEU A 88 -5.10 -12.92 2.66
CA LEU A 88 -4.54 -14.23 2.98
C LEU A 88 -5.47 -15.39 2.61
N PRO A 89 -6.79 -15.34 2.93
CA PRO A 89 -7.74 -16.35 2.45
C PRO A 89 -7.72 -16.52 0.92
N VAL A 90 -7.64 -15.42 0.16
CA VAL A 90 -7.62 -15.46 -1.32
C VAL A 90 -6.43 -16.26 -1.82
N PHE A 91 -5.22 -15.97 -1.32
CA PHE A 91 -4.03 -16.74 -1.68
C PHE A 91 -4.10 -18.20 -1.20
N MET A 92 -4.66 -18.45 -0.02
CA MET A 92 -4.80 -19.82 0.50
C MET A 92 -5.76 -20.68 -0.33
N THR A 93 -6.74 -20.10 -1.05
CA THR A 93 -7.59 -20.88 -1.98
C THR A 93 -6.80 -21.53 -3.12
N THR A 94 -5.63 -20.97 -3.45
CA THR A 94 -4.74 -21.53 -4.48
C THR A 94 -3.89 -22.69 -3.96
N ARG A 95 -3.76 -22.83 -2.63
CA ARG A 95 -3.01 -23.93 -2.02
C ARG A 95 -3.84 -25.21 -2.04
N GLN A 96 -3.37 -26.20 -2.79
CA GLN A 96 -3.85 -27.57 -2.64
C GLN A 96 -3.14 -28.21 -1.44
N PRO A 97 -3.86 -28.66 -0.40
CA PRO A 97 -3.26 -29.49 0.65
C PRO A 97 -2.88 -30.85 0.03
N ASN A 98 -1.61 -31.25 0.18
CA ASN A 98 -1.01 -32.47 -0.40
C ASN A 98 -1.02 -32.54 -1.94
N PRO A 99 -0.29 -31.65 -2.63
CA PRO A 99 -0.17 -31.73 -4.07
C PRO A 99 0.58 -33.01 -4.47
N SER A 100 0.04 -33.75 -5.43
CA SER A 100 0.80 -34.81 -6.12
C SER A 100 2.05 -34.20 -6.76
N PHE A 101 3.10 -34.99 -7.02
CA PHE A 101 4.34 -34.47 -7.66
C PHE A 101 4.06 -33.63 -8.90
N PHE A 102 3.12 -34.06 -9.75
CA PHE A 102 2.71 -33.31 -10.94
C PHE A 102 1.95 -32.02 -10.59
N ALA A 103 1.11 -32.02 -9.54
CA ALA A 103 0.48 -30.81 -9.03
C ALA A 103 1.46 -29.84 -8.37
N SER A 104 2.54 -30.33 -7.74
CA SER A 104 3.63 -29.48 -7.22
C SER A 104 4.45 -28.86 -8.35
N LEU A 105 4.69 -29.62 -9.42
CA LEU A 105 5.33 -29.13 -10.64
C LEU A 105 4.47 -28.09 -11.37
N LEU A 106 3.15 -28.28 -11.40
CA LEU A 106 2.22 -27.28 -11.94
C LEU A 106 2.05 -26.08 -11.00
N ASN A 107 2.03 -26.27 -9.68
CA ASN A 107 1.92 -25.17 -8.70
C ASN A 107 3.16 -24.28 -8.68
N THR A 108 4.36 -24.84 -8.86
CA THR A 108 5.58 -24.04 -9.07
C THR A 108 5.50 -23.21 -10.36
N ALA A 109 4.69 -23.63 -11.34
CA ALA A 109 4.38 -22.86 -12.54
C ALA A 109 3.15 -21.92 -12.40
N ARG A 110 2.38 -21.96 -11.30
CA ARG A 110 1.14 -21.17 -11.13
C ARG A 110 1.35 -19.72 -10.71
N GLY A 111 2.56 -19.35 -10.31
CA GLY A 111 2.91 -17.97 -9.97
C GLY A 111 4.07 -17.96 -8.97
N PRO A 112 5.27 -17.52 -9.34
CA PRO A 112 6.45 -17.58 -8.48
C PRO A 112 6.35 -16.73 -7.21
N LEU A 113 5.30 -15.91 -7.09
CA LEU A 113 5.15 -14.91 -6.03
C LEU A 113 4.04 -15.23 -5.00
N ASN A 114 3.28 -16.31 -5.15
CA ASN A 114 2.20 -16.63 -4.21
C ASN A 114 2.72 -16.94 -2.80
N ASP A 115 3.78 -17.76 -2.70
CA ASP A 115 4.38 -18.07 -1.40
C ASP A 115 5.02 -16.82 -0.77
N ILE A 116 5.55 -15.90 -1.59
CA ILE A 116 6.05 -14.60 -1.13
C ILE A 116 4.91 -13.76 -0.58
N ALA A 117 3.80 -13.61 -1.30
CA ALA A 117 2.63 -12.89 -0.83
C ALA A 117 2.09 -13.47 0.49
N ILE A 118 2.00 -14.81 0.60
CA ILE A 118 1.62 -15.49 1.84
C ILE A 118 2.60 -15.17 2.97
N GLN A 119 3.91 -15.19 2.70
CA GLN A 119 4.93 -14.88 3.70
C GLN A 119 4.78 -13.46 4.24
N TYR A 120 4.66 -12.45 3.38
CA TYR A 120 4.45 -11.06 3.80
C TYR A 120 3.17 -10.90 4.64
N LEU A 121 2.07 -11.50 4.19
CA LEU A 121 0.80 -11.47 4.92
C LEU A 121 0.90 -12.15 6.31
N THR A 122 1.71 -13.20 6.42
CA THR A 122 1.88 -13.98 7.65
C THR A 122 2.86 -13.32 8.63
N VAL A 123 3.98 -12.77 8.14
CA VAL A 123 5.01 -12.13 8.98
C VAL A 123 4.43 -10.96 9.76
N HIS A 124 3.61 -10.14 9.12
CA HIS A 124 2.95 -9.02 9.79
C HIS A 124 1.63 -9.41 10.47
N GLY A 125 1.10 -10.62 10.21
CA GLY A 125 -0.11 -11.14 10.85
C GLY A 125 -1.33 -10.23 10.64
N TRP A 126 -1.62 -9.87 9.39
CA TRP A 126 -2.75 -9.00 9.07
C TRP A 126 -4.09 -9.69 9.33
N GLU A 127 -5.02 -8.97 9.94
CA GLU A 127 -6.40 -9.41 10.17
C GLU A 127 -7.34 -8.35 9.61
N VAL A 128 -8.59 -8.75 9.38
CA VAL A 128 -9.64 -7.87 8.88
C VAL A 128 -9.74 -6.61 9.77
N GLY A 129 -9.72 -5.45 9.13
CA GLY A 129 -9.79 -4.14 9.74
C GLY A 129 -8.48 -3.67 10.37
N HIS A 130 -7.37 -4.40 10.26
CA HIS A 130 -6.07 -3.91 10.75
C HIS A 130 -5.57 -2.72 9.93
N ALA A 131 -5.63 -2.82 8.61
CA ALA A 131 -5.24 -1.77 7.69
C ALA A 131 -6.11 -1.82 6.42
N VAL A 132 -6.80 -0.71 6.18
CA VAL A 132 -7.67 -0.46 5.03
C VAL A 132 -7.04 0.66 4.23
N LEU A 133 -6.70 0.36 2.99
CA LEU A 133 -5.99 1.24 2.08
C LEU A 133 -6.97 1.94 1.14
N LYS A 134 -6.73 3.22 0.90
CA LYS A 134 -7.45 4.03 -0.08
C LYS A 134 -6.48 4.97 -0.78
N GLY A 135 -6.49 4.97 -2.11
CA GLY A 135 -5.61 5.83 -2.90
C GLY A 135 -5.04 5.11 -4.10
N ALA A 136 -3.88 5.56 -4.56
CA ALA A 136 -3.26 5.04 -5.77
C ALA A 136 -1.74 5.03 -5.69
N MET A 137 -1.15 4.11 -6.45
CA MET A 137 0.26 4.07 -6.76
C MET A 137 0.42 4.06 -8.28
N VAL A 138 1.22 4.97 -8.81
CA VAL A 138 1.51 5.09 -10.23
C VAL A 138 2.96 4.75 -10.47
N THR A 139 3.20 3.77 -11.34
CA THR A 139 4.53 3.41 -11.80
C THR A 139 4.87 4.21 -13.06
N GLN A 140 6.04 4.83 -13.06
CA GLN A 140 6.61 5.52 -14.21
C GLN A 140 7.74 4.65 -14.76
N TRP A 141 7.43 3.93 -15.83
CA TRP A 141 8.35 2.95 -16.45
C TRP A 141 9.30 3.57 -17.49
N GLY A 142 9.10 4.84 -17.86
CA GLY A 142 9.76 5.46 -19.01
C GLY A 142 9.04 5.17 -20.33
N GLU A 143 9.30 5.99 -21.35
CA GLU A 143 8.63 5.89 -22.65
C GLU A 143 9.03 4.60 -23.38
N GLY A 144 8.06 3.82 -23.87
CA GLY A 144 8.30 2.58 -24.62
C GLY A 144 8.72 1.36 -23.78
N ALA A 145 8.63 1.42 -22.45
CA ALA A 145 8.95 0.30 -21.59
C ALA A 145 7.97 -0.87 -21.78
N SER A 146 8.50 -2.07 -21.99
CA SER A 146 7.74 -3.31 -22.07
C SER A 146 8.30 -4.36 -21.12
N LEU A 147 7.48 -5.33 -20.73
CA LEU A 147 7.93 -6.43 -19.89
C LEU A 147 9.09 -7.19 -20.53
N ALA A 148 9.03 -7.42 -21.84
CA ALA A 148 10.10 -8.06 -22.60
C ALA A 148 11.41 -7.24 -22.56
N GLY A 149 11.32 -5.91 -22.71
CA GLY A 149 12.47 -5.01 -22.61
C GLY A 149 13.09 -5.01 -21.21
N LEU A 150 12.25 -4.98 -20.16
CA LEU A 150 12.71 -5.08 -18.76
C LEU A 150 13.42 -6.41 -18.50
N MET A 151 12.82 -7.52 -18.93
CA MET A 151 13.43 -8.84 -18.78
C MET A 151 14.77 -8.95 -19.51
N ALA A 152 14.86 -8.45 -20.74
CA ALA A 152 16.12 -8.42 -21.49
C ALA A 152 17.17 -7.56 -20.76
N GLY A 153 16.77 -6.40 -20.23
CA GLY A 153 17.63 -5.52 -19.43
C GLY A 153 18.15 -6.19 -18.17
N VAL A 154 17.30 -6.91 -17.43
CA VAL A 154 17.70 -7.65 -16.22
C VAL A 154 18.63 -8.81 -16.56
N VAL A 155 18.34 -9.57 -17.61
CA VAL A 155 19.19 -10.69 -18.05
C VAL A 155 20.58 -10.22 -18.50
N THR A 156 20.66 -9.05 -19.15
CA THR A 156 21.92 -8.53 -19.69
C THR A 156 22.75 -7.77 -18.66
N SER A 157 22.11 -6.97 -17.80
CA SER A 157 22.81 -6.12 -16.82
C SER A 157 22.92 -6.76 -15.42
N GLY A 158 22.13 -7.79 -15.15
CA GLY A 158 21.96 -8.35 -13.80
C GLY A 158 21.22 -7.43 -12.83
N LYS A 159 20.74 -6.26 -13.28
CA LYS A 159 20.11 -5.24 -12.46
C LYS A 159 18.74 -4.87 -13.00
N ILE A 160 17.83 -4.52 -12.09
CA ILE A 160 16.53 -3.96 -12.46
C ILE A 160 16.77 -2.47 -12.78
N PRO A 161 16.29 -1.96 -13.93
CA PRO A 161 16.38 -0.54 -14.22
C PRO A 161 15.60 0.27 -13.17
N GLU A 162 16.03 1.50 -12.93
CA GLU A 162 15.38 2.36 -11.94
C GLU A 162 13.91 2.59 -12.32
N ILE A 163 12.99 2.28 -11.40
CA ILE A 163 11.55 2.49 -11.59
C ILE A 163 11.11 3.54 -10.58
N THR A 164 10.52 4.62 -11.08
CA THR A 164 9.94 5.65 -10.22
C THR A 164 8.49 5.29 -9.92
N VAL A 165 8.13 5.31 -8.65
CA VAL A 165 6.77 5.05 -8.15
C VAL A 165 6.28 6.26 -7.40
N VAL A 166 5.16 6.82 -7.83
CA VAL A 166 4.46 7.88 -7.11
C VAL A 166 3.33 7.23 -6.33
N ALA A 167 3.35 7.36 -5.00
CA ALA A 167 2.30 6.83 -4.13
C ALA A 167 1.56 7.97 -3.44
N ASP A 168 0.24 7.88 -3.43
CA ASP A 168 -0.66 8.67 -2.59
C ASP A 168 -1.71 7.72 -2.02
N VAL A 169 -1.42 7.18 -0.84
CA VAL A 169 -2.25 6.16 -0.21
C VAL A 169 -2.50 6.52 1.24
N THR A 170 -3.77 6.53 1.61
CA THR A 170 -4.22 6.64 2.99
C THR A 170 -4.48 5.26 3.57
N VAL A 171 -3.89 5.00 4.73
CA VAL A 171 -4.10 3.80 5.54
C VAL A 171 -4.87 4.17 6.79
N GLN A 172 -5.94 3.44 7.06
CA GLN A 172 -6.76 3.57 8.25
C GLN A 172 -7.07 2.18 8.81
N GLY A 173 -7.39 2.04 10.09
CA GLY A 173 -7.75 0.76 10.66
C GLY A 173 -7.38 0.63 12.13
N ARG A 174 -7.51 -0.57 12.69
CA ARG A 174 -7.29 -0.85 14.11
C ARG A 174 -5.82 -0.77 14.53
N ARG A 175 -4.87 -0.96 13.60
CA ARG A 175 -3.43 -0.92 13.90
C ARG A 175 -2.78 0.46 13.74
N VAL A 176 -3.55 1.45 13.30
CA VAL A 176 -3.11 2.85 13.26
C VAL A 176 -4.02 3.68 14.16
N SER A 177 -3.43 4.52 15.01
CA SER A 177 -4.18 5.33 15.97
C SER A 177 -4.91 6.53 15.34
N THR A 178 -4.55 6.85 14.10
CA THR A 178 -5.01 7.98 13.29
C THR A 178 -4.76 7.62 11.82
N PRO A 179 -5.60 8.06 10.86
CA PRO A 179 -5.35 7.83 9.44
C PRO A 179 -3.98 8.37 9.02
N VAL A 180 -3.23 7.56 8.27
CA VAL A 180 -1.90 7.88 7.77
C VAL A 180 -1.95 7.93 6.25
N ARG A 181 -1.84 9.13 5.69
CA ARG A 181 -1.65 9.38 4.26
C ARG A 181 -0.16 9.46 3.96
N VAL A 182 0.30 8.53 3.14
CA VAL A 182 1.67 8.47 2.63
C VAL A 182 1.64 9.01 1.20
N GLU A 183 2.27 10.17 1.01
CA GLU A 183 2.41 10.83 -0.29
C GLU A 183 3.89 10.90 -0.63
N GLY A 184 4.31 10.39 -1.79
CA GLY A 184 5.72 10.42 -2.09
C GLY A 184 6.09 9.87 -3.45
N THR A 185 7.34 10.15 -3.82
CA THR A 185 8.00 9.55 -4.97
C THR A 185 9.10 8.64 -4.44
N PHE A 186 9.11 7.40 -4.89
CA PHE A 186 10.02 6.36 -4.49
C PHE A 186 10.75 5.83 -5.73
N MET A 187 12.04 5.54 -5.58
CA MET A 187 12.84 4.89 -6.61
C MET A 187 13.08 3.45 -6.20
N LEU A 188 12.65 2.53 -7.05
CA LEU A 188 12.96 1.12 -6.97
C LEU A 188 14.22 0.88 -7.81
N HIS A 189 15.26 0.31 -7.21
CA HIS A 189 16.53 0.08 -7.90
C HIS A 189 17.23 -1.17 -7.35
N SER A 190 18.17 -1.70 -8.12
CA SER A 190 19.16 -2.66 -7.60
C SER A 190 20.31 -1.90 -6.95
N ASP A 191 20.59 -2.16 -5.69
CA ASP A 191 21.71 -1.54 -4.98
C ASP A 191 23.08 -2.06 -5.47
N ASP A 192 24.15 -1.61 -4.81
CA ASP A 192 25.52 -1.98 -5.17
C ASP A 192 25.83 -3.47 -4.93
N GLU A 193 25.08 -4.11 -4.03
CA GLU A 193 25.17 -5.53 -3.72
C GLU A 193 24.26 -6.39 -4.63
N GLY A 194 23.43 -5.74 -5.45
CA GLY A 194 22.51 -6.39 -6.38
C GLY A 194 21.16 -6.75 -5.75
N TYR A 195 20.87 -6.30 -4.53
CA TYR A 195 19.58 -6.48 -3.90
C TYR A 195 18.58 -5.42 -4.35
N PHE A 196 17.29 -5.76 -4.32
CA PHE A 196 16.22 -4.82 -4.62
C PHE A 196 16.02 -3.88 -3.44
N ALA A 197 16.15 -2.57 -3.68
CA ALA A 197 16.03 -1.54 -2.68
C ALA A 197 15.02 -0.46 -3.09
N VAL A 198 14.28 0.04 -2.10
CA VAL A 198 13.32 1.15 -2.25
C VAL A 198 13.91 2.38 -1.59
N LYS A 199 14.17 3.42 -2.38
CA LYS A 199 14.70 4.70 -1.89
C LYS A 199 13.60 5.78 -1.99
N PRO A 200 13.16 6.40 -0.88
CA PRO A 200 12.32 7.58 -0.98
C PRO A 200 13.11 8.70 -1.66
N LEU A 201 12.52 9.38 -2.64
CA LEU A 201 13.08 10.59 -3.25
C LEU A 201 12.42 11.84 -2.65
N ALA A 202 11.11 11.75 -2.37
CA ALA A 202 10.35 12.74 -1.63
C ALA A 202 9.23 12.01 -0.89
N MET A 203 9.03 12.31 0.40
CA MET A 203 7.97 11.67 1.20
C MET A 203 7.32 12.68 2.15
N LYS A 204 5.99 12.66 2.15
CA LYS A 204 5.12 13.41 3.04
C LYS A 204 4.21 12.45 3.78
N ILE A 205 4.07 12.67 5.07
CA ILE A 205 3.15 11.91 5.92
C ILE A 205 2.11 12.89 6.45
N ASN A 206 0.83 12.68 6.12
CA ASN A 206 -0.27 13.60 6.45
C ASN A 206 0.04 15.06 6.06
N GLY A 207 0.74 15.27 4.92
CA GLY A 207 1.14 16.58 4.42
C GLY A 207 2.43 17.15 5.02
N GLU A 208 3.00 16.54 6.06
CA GLU A 208 4.28 16.96 6.64
C GLU A 208 5.46 16.32 5.89
N GLU A 209 6.41 17.14 5.43
CA GLU A 209 7.64 16.66 4.80
C GLU A 209 8.50 15.90 5.81
N LYS A 210 8.83 14.66 5.48
CA LYS A 210 9.82 13.86 6.19
C LYS A 210 11.14 14.02 5.45
N GLY A 211 12.19 14.47 6.16
CA GLY A 211 13.55 14.47 5.62
C GLY A 211 13.89 13.06 5.13
N VAL A 212 14.33 12.99 3.87
CA VAL A 212 14.75 11.77 3.17
C VAL A 212 16.19 11.45 3.52
#